data_AF-A0A7S3MLV7-F1
#
_entry.id   AF-A0A7S3MLV7-F1
#
_cell.length_a   1.000
_cell.length_b   1.000
_cell.length_c   1.000
_cell.angle_alpha   90.00
_cell.angle_beta   90.00
_cell.angle_gamma   90.00
#
_symmetry.space_group_name_H-M   'P 1'
#
loop_
_entity.id
_entity.type
_entity.pdbx_description
1 polymer ?
#
loop_
_entity_poly.entity_id
_entity_poly.type
_entity_poly.pdbx_seq_one_letter_code
_entity_poly.pdbx_strand_id
1 'polypeptide(L)'
;PTSLHGIVFSAYSVSMAIFSPLFARLLNSHGPRKVLIIGCICEGVSMLIFGVFDFIEGPQAYAICSFLCRFLEGFGFGCLNSSSSKIVMMIFPEEKLARMNGILQSFTGFGML
;
A
#
# COMPACT_ATOMS: atom_id res chain seq x y z
N PRO A 1 -2.12 1.01 -26.72
CA PRO A 1 -0.95 0.74 -25.85
C PRO A 1 -0.82 1.68 -24.63
N THR A 2 -1.18 2.97 -24.75
CA THR A 2 -1.07 3.97 -23.67
C THR A 2 -2.26 3.98 -22.70
N SER A 3 -3.48 3.71 -23.18
CA SER A 3 -4.71 3.73 -22.34
C SER A 3 -4.73 2.64 -21.25
N LEU A 4 -4.05 1.53 -21.49
CA LEU A 4 -4.04 0.36 -20.60
C LEU A 4 -3.23 0.64 -19.32
N HIS A 5 -2.14 1.41 -19.45
CA HIS A 5 -1.29 1.79 -18.32
C HIS A 5 -2.01 2.77 -17.38
N GLY A 6 -2.81 3.68 -17.93
CA GLY A 6 -3.63 4.61 -17.14
C GLY A 6 -4.70 3.91 -16.31
N ILE A 7 -5.30 2.83 -16.83
CA ILE A 7 -6.29 2.03 -16.10
C ILE A 7 -5.63 1.26 -14.95
N VAL A 8 -4.42 0.73 -15.14
CA VAL A 8 -3.68 0.04 -14.07
C VAL A 8 -3.27 1.03 -12.97
N PHE A 9 -2.88 2.25 -13.33
CA PHE A 9 -2.49 3.27 -12.35
C PHE A 9 -3.70 3.79 -11.55
N SER A 10 -4.85 3.98 -12.21
CA SER A 10 -6.08 4.39 -11.51
C SER A 10 -6.65 3.29 -10.62
N ALA A 11 -6.44 2.01 -10.98
CA ALA A 11 -6.83 0.86 -10.16
C ALA A 11 -6.24 0.95 -8.75
N TYR A 12 -4.96 1.32 -8.61
CA TYR A 12 -4.32 1.51 -7.31
C TYR A 12 -5.07 2.52 -6.44
N SER A 13 -5.35 3.71 -6.97
CA SER A 13 -6.07 4.78 -6.26
C SER A 13 -7.50 4.38 -5.90
N VAL A 14 -8.20 3.68 -6.81
CA VAL A 14 -9.55 3.16 -6.57
C VAL A 14 -9.54 2.10 -5.47
N SER A 15 -8.56 1.20 -5.47
CA SER A 15 -8.38 0.17 -4.43
C SER A 15 -8.22 0.83 -3.07
N MET A 16 -7.30 1.79 -2.98
CA MET A 16 -7.02 2.50 -1.73
C MET A 16 -8.26 3.25 -1.20
N ALA A 17 -9.07 3.83 -2.09
CA ALA A 17 -10.33 4.48 -1.73
C ALA A 17 -11.39 3.49 -1.22
N ILE A 18 -11.57 2.35 -1.91
CA ILE A 18 -12.53 1.30 -1.54
C ILE A 18 -12.15 0.66 -0.20
N PHE A 19 -10.86 0.45 0.05
CA PHE A 19 -10.36 -0.19 1.27
C PHE A 19 -10.16 0.77 2.44
N SER A 20 -10.31 2.08 2.24
CA SER A 20 -10.27 3.09 3.31
C SER A 20 -11.08 2.72 4.57
N PRO A 21 -12.38 2.35 4.47
CA PRO A 21 -13.15 1.88 5.63
C PRO A 21 -12.67 0.53 6.19
N LEU A 22 -12.10 -0.33 5.35
CA LEU A 22 -11.59 -1.63 5.77
C LEU A 22 -10.36 -1.47 6.68
N PHE A 23 -9.45 -0.54 6.35
CA PHE A 23 -8.28 -0.24 7.17
C PHE A 23 -8.67 0.21 8.57
N ALA A 24 -9.66 1.09 8.69
CA ALA A 24 -10.16 1.58 9.98
C ALA A 24 -10.72 0.44 10.86
N ARG A 25 -11.43 -0.53 10.26
CA ARG A 25 -11.91 -1.73 10.96
C ARG A 25 -10.77 -2.66 11.36
N LEU A 26 -9.82 -2.92 10.46
CA LEU A 26 -8.69 -3.82 10.70
C LEU A 26 -7.80 -3.29 11.83
N LEU A 27 -7.54 -1.98 11.82
CA LEU A 27 -6.77 -1.28 12.85
C LEU A 27 -7.43 -1.28 14.23
N ASN A 28 -8.77 -1.21 14.30
CA ASN A 28 -9.49 -1.28 15.57
C ASN A 28 -9.62 -2.72 16.10
N SER A 29 -9.76 -3.71 15.23
CA SER A 29 -9.99 -5.11 15.65
C SER A 29 -8.69 -5.89 15.91
N HIS A 30 -7.67 -5.74 15.06
CA HIS A 30 -6.45 -6.57 15.12
C HIS A 30 -5.24 -5.86 15.74
N GLY A 31 -5.38 -4.56 16.00
CA GLY A 31 -4.32 -3.70 16.48
C GLY A 31 -3.32 -3.32 15.38
N PRO A 32 -2.62 -2.20 15.55
CA PRO A 32 -1.82 -1.59 14.48
C PRO A 32 -0.59 -2.43 14.08
N ARG A 33 -0.02 -3.20 15.02
CA ARG A 33 1.21 -3.97 14.79
C ARG A 33 0.97 -5.13 13.83
N LYS A 34 -0.17 -5.81 13.97
CA LYS A 34 -0.54 -6.92 13.06
C LYS A 34 -0.90 -6.40 11.67
N VAL A 35 -1.63 -5.28 11.59
CA VAL A 35 -2.00 -4.68 10.31
C VAL A 35 -0.77 -4.19 9.54
N LEU A 36 0.26 -3.66 10.23
CA LEU A 36 1.53 -3.30 9.60
C LEU A 36 2.25 -4.51 9.00
N ILE A 37 2.31 -5.64 9.73
CA ILE A 37 2.92 -6.88 9.22
C ILE A 37 2.15 -7.43 8.01
N ILE A 38 0.82 -7.45 8.09
CA ILE A 38 -0.04 -7.90 6.97
C ILE A 38 0.18 -7.02 5.74
N GLY A 39 0.22 -5.70 5.92
CA GLY A 39 0.51 -4.75 4.84
C GLY A 39 1.87 -4.99 4.20
N CYS A 40 2.92 -5.18 5.02
CA CYS A 40 4.28 -5.45 4.55
C CYS A 40 4.39 -6.75 3.77
N ILE A 41 3.75 -7.83 4.24
CA ILE A 41 3.70 -9.10 3.51
C ILE A 41 2.94 -8.94 2.20
N CYS A 42 1.80 -8.24 2.20
CA CYS A 42 1.00 -8.02 0.99
C CYS A 42 1.79 -7.24 -0.06
N GLU A 43 2.50 -6.19 0.33
CA GLU A 43 3.35 -5.37 -0.54
C GLU A 43 4.54 -6.17 -1.07
N GLY A 44 5.26 -6.89 -0.21
CA GLY A 44 6.37 -7.75 -0.61
C GLY A 44 5.95 -8.88 -1.56
N VAL A 45 4.80 -9.51 -1.33
CA VAL A 45 4.24 -10.52 -2.24
C VAL A 45 3.87 -9.89 -3.58
N SER A 46 3.30 -8.69 -3.59
CA SER A 46 2.95 -7.96 -4.82
C SER A 46 4.21 -7.63 -5.64
N MET A 47 5.27 -7.16 -4.99
CA MET A 47 6.58 -6.92 -5.60
C MET A 47 7.21 -8.18 -6.20
N LEU A 48 7.16 -9.31 -5.47
CA LEU A 48 7.67 -10.59 -5.97
C LEU A 48 6.87 -11.07 -7.19
N ILE A 49 5.54 -10.92 -7.16
CA ILE A 49 4.67 -11.25 -8.30
C ILE A 49 5.03 -10.38 -9.51
N PHE A 50 5.24 -9.07 -9.31
CA PHE A 50 5.72 -8.17 -10.37
C PHE A 50 7.07 -8.59 -10.96
N GLY A 51 8.00 -9.10 -10.15
CA GLY A 51 9.29 -9.59 -10.63
C GLY A 51 9.19 -10.84 -11.52
N VAL A 52 8.17 -11.68 -11.31
CA VAL A 52 7.95 -12.91 -12.09
C VAL A 52 7.16 -12.65 -13.39
N PHE A 53 6.52 -11.50 -13.51
CA PHE A 53 5.73 -11.14 -14.71
C PHE A 53 6.54 -11.00 -15.99
N ASP A 54 7.85 -10.76 -15.88
CA ASP A 54 8.76 -10.69 -17.01
C ASP A 54 8.76 -11.99 -17.85
N PHE A 55 8.42 -13.13 -17.23
CA PHE A 55 8.32 -14.43 -17.91
C PHE A 55 6.98 -14.69 -18.64
N ILE A 56 6.01 -13.76 -18.61
CA ILE A 56 4.69 -13.95 -19.23
C ILE A 56 4.62 -13.23 -20.59
N GLU A 57 4.71 -13.99 -21.68
CA GLU A 57 4.67 -13.47 -23.07
C GLU A 57 3.26 -13.05 -23.55
N GLY A 58 2.23 -13.21 -22.72
CA GLY A 58 0.82 -12.92 -23.07
C GLY A 58 0.36 -11.51 -22.69
N PRO A 59 0.11 -10.57 -23.64
CA PRO A 59 -0.23 -9.18 -23.34
C PRO A 59 -1.55 -9.00 -22.58
N GLN A 60 -2.52 -9.91 -22.73
CA GLN A 60 -3.79 -9.87 -22.00
C GLN A 60 -3.67 -10.45 -20.58
N ALA A 61 -2.89 -11.52 -20.42
CA ALA A 61 -2.62 -12.12 -19.11
C ALA A 61 -1.79 -11.15 -18.24
N TYR A 62 -0.77 -10.53 -18.83
CA TYR A 62 0.03 -9.48 -18.19
C TYR A 62 -0.84 -8.31 -17.69
N ALA A 63 -1.80 -7.85 -18.51
CA ALA A 63 -2.70 -6.76 -18.13
C ALA A 63 -3.59 -7.10 -16.92
N ILE A 64 -4.26 -8.26 -16.96
CA ILE A 64 -5.19 -8.69 -15.90
C ILE A 64 -4.44 -8.95 -14.60
N CYS A 65 -3.33 -9.68 -14.68
CA CYS A 65 -2.57 -9.99 -13.49
C CYS A 65 -1.94 -8.71 -12.90
N SER A 66 -1.48 -7.75 -13.73
CA SER A 66 -0.89 -6.48 -13.25
C SER A 66 -1.95 -5.63 -12.54
N PHE A 67 -3.18 -5.63 -13.07
CA PHE A 67 -4.31 -4.96 -12.44
C PHE A 67 -4.62 -5.52 -11.05
N LEU A 68 -4.68 -6.86 -10.92
CA LEU A 68 -4.90 -7.51 -9.63
C LEU A 68 -3.76 -7.25 -8.64
N CYS A 69 -2.51 -7.26 -9.13
CA CYS A 69 -1.34 -6.99 -8.32
C CYS A 69 -1.36 -5.55 -7.78
N ARG A 70 -1.70 -4.56 -8.62
CA ARG A 70 -1.89 -3.16 -8.17
C ARG A 70 -3.02 -3.00 -7.15
N PHE A 71 -4.06 -3.82 -7.25
CA PHE A 71 -5.16 -3.85 -6.28
C PHE A 71 -4.68 -4.32 -4.91
N LEU A 72 -3.88 -5.40 -4.88
CA LEU A 72 -3.23 -5.89 -3.66
C LEU A 72 -2.21 -4.89 -3.10
N GLU A 73 -1.43 -4.26 -3.97
CA GLU A 73 -0.41 -3.29 -3.54
C GLU A 73 -1.07 -2.03 -2.95
N GLY A 74 -2.15 -1.53 -3.55
CA GLY A 74 -2.95 -0.44 -2.99
C GLY A 74 -3.56 -0.77 -1.62
N PHE A 75 -3.98 -2.02 -1.43
CA PHE A 75 -4.41 -2.51 -0.13
C PHE A 75 -3.25 -2.57 0.89
N GLY A 76 -2.10 -3.13 0.48
CA GLY A 76 -0.90 -3.25 1.32
C GLY A 76 -0.35 -1.90 1.76
N PHE A 77 -0.19 -0.97 0.82
CA PHE A 77 0.28 0.39 1.07
C PHE A 77 -0.68 1.18 1.97
N GLY A 78 -1.99 1.04 1.75
CA GLY A 78 -3.01 1.63 2.62
C GLY A 78 -2.91 1.11 4.07
N CYS A 79 -2.75 -0.20 4.25
CA CYS A 79 -2.53 -0.81 5.57
C CYS A 79 -1.25 -0.30 6.24
N LEU A 80 -0.14 -0.23 5.49
CA LEU A 80 1.15 0.26 5.99
C LEU A 80 1.04 1.71 6.45
N ASN A 81 0.51 2.59 5.61
CA ASN A 81 0.43 4.02 5.91
C ASN A 81 -0.51 4.32 7.10
N SER A 82 -1.69 3.69 7.14
CA SER A 82 -2.63 3.86 8.25
C SER A 82 -2.09 3.26 9.55
N SER A 83 -1.41 2.11 9.48
CA SER A 83 -0.84 1.47 10.68
C SER A 83 0.34 2.25 11.23
N SER A 84 1.28 2.67 10.38
CA SER A 84 2.43 3.48 10.79
C SER A 84 1.97 4.75 11.49
N SER A 85 1.02 5.48 10.90
CA SER A 85 0.43 6.68 11.51
C SER A 85 -0.18 6.35 12.88
N LYS A 86 -0.96 5.27 13.00
CA LYS A 86 -1.61 4.87 14.26
C LYS A 86 -0.62 4.38 15.33
N ILE A 87 0.49 3.73 14.96
CA ILE A 87 1.55 3.32 15.88
C ILE A 87 2.22 4.55 16.48
N VAL A 88 2.55 5.54 15.65
CA VAL A 88 3.16 6.79 16.12
C VAL A 88 2.22 7.50 17.10
N MET A 89 0.91 7.52 16.82
CA MET A 89 -0.11 8.09 17.72
C MET A 89 -0.20 7.36 19.06
N MET A 90 0.09 6.06 19.10
CA MET A 90 0.07 5.29 20.35
C MET A 90 1.33 5.47 21.20
N ILE A 91 2.48 5.79 20.57
CA ILE A 91 3.78 5.85 21.25
C ILE A 91 4.11 7.29 21.66
N PHE A 92 3.71 8.30 20.88
CA PHE A 92 4.09 9.69 21.10
C PHE A 92 2.90 10.58 21.50
N PRO A 93 3.11 11.57 22.38
CA PRO A 93 2.09 12.55 22.73
C PRO A 93 1.71 13.43 21.52
N GLU A 94 0.48 13.95 21.51
CA GLU A 94 -0.10 14.66 20.35
C GLU A 94 0.72 15.85 19.86
N GLU A 95 1.41 16.56 20.75
CA GLU A 95 2.32 17.67 20.38
C GLU A 95 3.46 17.24 19.44
N LYS A 96 3.90 15.98 19.51
CA LYS A 96 5.03 15.48 18.71
C LYS A 96 4.59 14.69 17.47
N LEU A 97 3.29 14.45 17.30
CA LEU A 97 2.74 13.65 16.21
C LEU A 97 3.04 14.25 14.84
N ALA A 98 2.80 15.56 14.69
CA ALA A 98 3.05 16.27 13.43
C ALA A 98 4.53 16.19 13.03
N ARG A 99 5.45 16.33 13.99
CA ARG A 99 6.89 16.23 13.77
C ARG A 99 7.31 14.81 13.38
N MET A 100 6.76 13.78 14.03
CA MET A 100 7.06 12.38 13.70
C MET A 100 6.53 11.98 12.32
N ASN A 101 5.30 12.36 11.99
CA ASN A 101 4.75 12.14 10.65
C ASN A 101 5.52 12.92 9.56
N GLY A 102 6.01 14.12 9.88
CA GLY A 102 6.87 14.89 8.96
C GLY A 102 8.21 14.19 8.69
N ILE A 103 8.83 13.60 9.70
CA ILE A 103 10.06 12.80 9.52
C ILE A 103 9.77 11.55 8.69
N LEU A 104 8.69 10.82 9.00
CA LEU A 104 8.27 9.65 8.23
C LEU A 104 8.05 9.97 6.76
N GLN A 105 7.31 11.05 6.46
CA GLN A 105 7.11 11.49 5.08
C GLN A 105 8.41 11.94 4.40
N SER A 106 9.36 12.52 5.15
CA SER A 106 10.67 12.87 4.61
C SER A 106 11.44 11.62 4.17
N PHE A 107 11.43 10.56 4.98
CA PHE A 107 12.02 9.26 4.62
C PHE A 107 11.29 8.61 3.44
N THR A 108 9.96 8.66 3.41
CA THR A 108 9.17 8.17 2.27
C THR A 108 9.53 8.93 1.00
N GLY A 109 9.64 10.26 1.07
CA GLY A 109 10.05 11.10 -0.06
C GLY A 109 11.46 10.77 -0.54
N PHE A 110 12.39 10.55 0.39
CA PHE A 110 13.75 10.09 0.07
C PHE A 110 13.77 8.72 -0.60
N GLY A 111 12.88 7.81 -0.21
CA GLY A 111 12.77 6.48 -0.80
C GLY A 111 12.08 6.46 -2.17
N MET A 112 11.32 7.51 -2.53
CA MET A 112 10.68 7.65 -3.84
C MET A 112 11.56 8.35 -4.89
N LEU A 113 12.69 8.95 -4.48
CA LEU A 113 13.70 9.55 -5.36
C LEU A 113 14.60 8.48 -5.99
#